data_AF-A0A951PEI8-F1
#
_entry.id   AF-A0A951PEI8-F1
#
_cell.length_a   1.000
_cell.length_b   1.000
_cell.length_c   1.000
_cell.angle_alpha   90.00
_cell.angle_beta   90.00
_cell.angle_gamma   90.00
#
_symmetry.space_group_name_H-M   'P 1'
#
loop_
_entity.id
_entity.type
_entity.pdbx_description
1 polymer ?
#
loop_
_entity_poly.entity_id
_entity_poly.type
_entity_poly.pdbx_seq_one_letter_code
_entity_poly.pdbx_strand_id
1 'polypeptide(L)' 'MDGLPRYFSLAPVLLFALLIFTAGLLIEFNRFFPDLLFHPMP' A
#
# COMPACT_ATOMS: atom_id res chain seq x y z
N MET A 1 -17.36 -18.80 -14.49
CA MET A 1 -17.00 -17.39 -14.79
C MET A 1 -15.66 -17.12 -14.09
N ASP A 2 -14.59 -17.76 -14.57
CA ASP A 2 -13.41 -18.02 -13.71
C ASP A 2 -12.16 -17.25 -14.15
N GLY A 3 -12.25 -16.49 -15.26
CA GLY A 3 -11.12 -15.73 -15.80
C GLY A 3 -10.77 -14.48 -14.98
N LEU A 4 -11.78 -13.79 -14.43
CA LEU A 4 -11.57 -12.55 -13.68
C LEU A 4 -10.83 -12.75 -12.35
N PRO A 5 -11.20 -13.71 -11.48
CA PRO A 5 -10.43 -13.98 -10.26
C PRO A 5 -9.00 -14.44 -10.56
N ARG A 6 -8.84 -15.27 -11.61
CA ARG A 6 -7.51 -15.73 -12.05
C ARG A 6 -6.63 -14.58 -12.52
N TYR A 7 -7.19 -13.59 -13.20
CA TYR A 7 -6.48 -12.39 -13.63
C TYR A 7 -5.99 -11.56 -12.43
N PHE A 8 -6.82 -11.35 -11.40
CA PHE A 8 -6.41 -10.62 -10.20
C PHE A 8 -5.33 -11.34 -9.37
N SER A 9 -5.29 -12.68 -9.44
CA SER A 9 -4.25 -13.48 -8.78
C SER A 9 -2.93 -13.55 -9.55
N LEU A 10 -2.81 -12.90 -10.72
CA LEU A 10 -1.53 -12.83 -11.43
C LEU A 10 -0.52 -12.04 -10.60
N ALA A 11 0.70 -12.56 -10.49
CA ALA A 11 1.79 -11.95 -9.72
C ALA A 11 1.95 -10.42 -9.94
N PRO A 12 2.01 -9.89 -11.18
CA PRO A 12 2.11 -8.45 -11.38
C PRO A 12 0.87 -7.68 -10.90
N VAL A 13 -0.33 -8.21 -11.12
CA VAL A 13 -1.60 -7.54 -10.75
C VAL A 13 -1.72 -7.44 -9.23
N LEU A 14 -1.45 -8.54 -8.53
CA LEU A 14 -1.50 -8.59 -7.07
C LEU A 14 -0.39 -7.74 -6.44
N LEU A 15 0.80 -7.71 -7.05
CA LEU A 15 1.89 -6.84 -6.62
C LEU A 15 1.53 -5.37 -6.75
N PHE A 16 0.95 -4.93 -7.87
CA PHE A 16 0.51 -3.55 -8.03
C PHE A 16 -0.62 -3.19 -7.05
N ALA A 17 -1.57 -4.09 -6.82
CA ALA A 17 -2.61 -3.87 -5.82
C ALA A 17 -2.03 -3.67 -4.41
N LEU A 18 -1.04 -4.49 -4.03
CA LEU A 18 -0.33 -4.35 -2.77
C LEU A 18 0.47 -3.04 -2.70
N LEU A 19 1.21 -2.69 -3.76
CA LEU A 19 1.99 -1.46 -3.80
C LEU A 19 1.11 -0.21 -3.73
N ILE A 20 -0.05 -0.20 -4.41
CA ILE A 20 -1.02 0.90 -4.31
C ILE A 20 -1.54 1.03 -2.88
N PHE A 21 -1.90 -0.08 -2.24
CA PHE A 21 -2.36 -0.09 -0.86
C PHE A 21 -1.27 0.42 0.10
N THR A 22 -0.05 -0.12 0.00
CA THR A 22 1.08 0.29 0.84
C THR A 22 1.46 1.76 0.61
N ALA A 23 1.49 2.21 -0.65
CA ALA A 23 1.77 3.62 -0.98
C ALA A 23 0.69 4.54 -0.41
N GLY A 24 -0.59 4.20 -0.58
CA GLY A 24 -1.70 4.96 -0.01
C GLY A 24 -1.60 5.05 1.52
N LEU A 25 -1.29 3.93 2.19
CA LEU A 25 -1.08 3.90 3.64
C LEU A 25 0.07 4.82 4.07
N LEU A 26 1.22 4.77 3.39
CA LEU A 26 2.37 5.61 3.71
C LEU A 26 2.10 7.10 3.42
N ILE A 27 1.39 7.43 2.34
CA ILE A 27 1.00 8.80 1.99
C ILE A 27 0.08 9.37 3.06
N GLU A 28 -0.98 8.64 3.43
CA GLU A 28 -1.94 9.10 4.44
C GLU A 28 -1.27 9.20 5.82
N PHE A 29 -0.37 8.27 6.17
CA PHE A 29 0.41 8.35 7.40
C PHE A 29 1.27 9.61 7.47
N ASN A 30 2.03 9.92 6.40
CA ASN A 30 2.84 11.14 6.34
C ASN A 30 1.98 12.42 6.21
N ARG A 31 0.74 12.33 5.73
CA ARG A 31 -0.22 13.45 5.72
C ARG A 31 -0.73 13.77 7.12
N PHE A 32 -1.01 12.77 7.94
CA PHE A 32 -1.52 12.95 9.31
C PHE A 32 -0.41 13.21 10.34
N PHE A 33 0.75 12.58 10.17
CA PHE A 33 1.93 12.72 11.03
C PHE A 33 3.13 13.16 10.19
N PRO A 34 3.15 14.42 9.73
CA PRO A 34 4.28 14.95 8.98
C PRO A 34 5.53 15.04 9.87
N ASP A 35 6.70 15.07 9.22
CA ASP A 35 7.99 15.45 9.81
C ASP A 35 8.51 14.55 10.95
N LEU A 36 8.23 13.24 10.87
CA LEU A 36 8.80 12.22 11.76
C LEU A 36 10.24 11.83 11.35
N LEU A 37 11.20 12.73 11.61
CA LEU A 37 12.63 12.42 11.42
C LEU A 37 13.16 11.38 12.41
N PHE A 38 12.60 11.37 13.63
CA PHE A 38 12.87 10.38 14.68
C PHE A 38 11.57 10.02 15.39
N HIS A 39 11.54 8.83 15.99
CA HIS A 39 10.42 8.42 16.82
C HIS A 39 10.37 9.31 18.07
N PRO A 40 9.22 9.93 18.41
CA PRO A 40 9.10 10.70 19.65
C PRO A 40 9.25 9.75 20.83
N MET A 41 10.42 9.79 21.47
CA MET A 41 10.67 9.12 22.74
C MET A 41 10.01 9.93 23.87
N PRO A 42 9.58 9.27 24.96
CA PRO A 42 9.13 9.96 26.17
C PRO A 42 10.25 10.79 26.83
#